data_AF-A0A6G1SGQ6-F1
#
_entry.id   AF-A0A6G1SGQ6-F1
#
_cell.length_a   1.000
_cell.length_b   1.000
_cell.length_c   1.000
_cell.angle_alpha   90.00
_cell.angle_beta   90.00
_cell.angle_gamma   90.00
#
_symmetry.space_group_name_H-M   'P 1'
#
loop_
_entity.id
_entity.type
_entity.pdbx_description
1 polymer ?
#
loop_
_entity_poly.entity_id
_entity_poly.type
_entity_poly.pdbx_seq_one_letter_code
_entity_poly.pdbx_strand_id
1 'polypeptide(L)'
;MDSLREYIEPIKKKWVYHFIVSQKTSVIEKPEWYLNQTLKWIYEHIDIVEAEAKKASTNESQARQQFIKYMLELAHMRLSKDMTKLTTTINDSPHSEAILIHTYNEVIQFVKIIRQLLGDRYQNDLNDKQDLMAVFADQVLFERIDQVEWEYSKKNLREITSCDSRWEPVLEGDYVDHYKIPRCVDRFLLQIRSISERVDCFRQLDCKFRLIDLQVSLFNKLLSFMKKSEPLTASKNMISDILLFSDDSEINLSRLSRVLNGVNFLRLILKEKCFISPDVSDELDKELKSRLDKATKDYVTYFNGLIVKVINDYEQSGCDLQEFLDFIKPKLAKDIFELVRDEALKKDQTRHTETMFKGLSLGRE
;
A
#
# COMPACT_ATOMS: atom_id res chain seq x y z
N MET A 1 -4.18 42.12 -15.65
CA MET A 1 -3.81 41.61 -14.31
C MET A 1 -4.53 42.35 -13.19
N ASP A 2 -4.81 43.66 -13.31
CA ASP A 2 -5.43 44.44 -12.24
C ASP A 2 -6.88 44.02 -11.90
N SER A 3 -7.70 43.65 -12.90
CA SER A 3 -9.10 43.22 -12.64
C SER A 3 -9.23 41.94 -11.81
N LEU A 4 -8.37 40.94 -12.05
CA LEU A 4 -8.38 39.69 -11.28
C LEU A 4 -7.98 39.94 -9.82
N ARG A 5 -7.04 40.86 -9.61
CA ARG A 5 -6.56 41.25 -8.28
C ARG A 5 -7.65 41.98 -7.50
N GLU A 6 -8.39 42.87 -8.15
CA GLU A 6 -9.55 43.55 -7.56
C GLU A 6 -10.64 42.57 -7.12
N TYR A 7 -10.84 41.48 -7.87
CA TYR A 7 -11.78 40.43 -7.50
C TYR A 7 -11.29 39.56 -6.32
N ILE A 8 -10.01 39.21 -6.30
CA ILE A 8 -9.43 38.29 -5.30
C ILE A 8 -9.24 38.95 -3.93
N GLU A 9 -8.90 40.24 -3.87
CA GLU A 9 -8.58 40.91 -2.60
C GLU A 9 -9.75 40.95 -1.59
N PRO A 10 -11.01 41.21 -1.96
CA PRO A 10 -12.15 41.08 -1.06
C PRO A 10 -12.30 39.67 -0.47
N ILE A 11 -12.10 38.64 -1.31
CA ILE A 11 -12.15 37.22 -0.89
C ILE A 11 -11.08 36.97 0.16
N LYS A 12 -9.84 37.40 -0.10
CA LYS A 12 -8.73 37.30 0.84
C LYS A 12 -9.02 37.93 2.18
N LYS A 13 -9.47 39.20 2.17
CA LYS A 13 -9.77 39.95 3.40
C LYS A 13 -10.82 39.22 4.23
N LYS A 14 -11.86 38.71 3.58
CA LYS A 14 -12.89 37.91 4.23
C LYS A 14 -12.31 36.61 4.81
N TRP A 15 -11.49 35.89 4.05
CA TRP A 15 -10.85 34.66 4.50
C TRP A 15 -9.99 34.88 5.75
N VAL A 16 -9.08 35.86 5.69
CA VAL A 16 -8.15 36.21 6.76
C VAL A 16 -8.92 36.65 8.01
N TYR A 17 -9.98 37.45 7.85
CA TYR A 17 -10.83 37.84 8.96
C TYR A 17 -11.41 36.61 9.68
N HIS A 18 -11.96 35.63 8.94
CA HIS A 18 -12.58 34.46 9.54
C HIS A 18 -11.57 33.48 10.16
N PHE A 19 -10.43 33.23 9.52
CA PHE A 19 -9.56 32.12 9.94
C PHE A 19 -8.25 32.55 10.62
N ILE A 20 -7.88 33.83 10.55
CA ILE A 20 -6.66 34.34 11.19
C ILE A 20 -6.99 35.29 12.35
N VAL A 21 -7.98 36.17 12.18
CA VAL A 21 -8.31 37.25 13.14
C VAL A 21 -9.42 36.85 14.11
N SER A 22 -10.50 36.24 13.60
CA SER A 22 -11.67 35.87 14.41
C SER A 22 -11.39 34.67 15.32
N GLN A 23 -11.48 34.86 16.64
CA GLN A 23 -11.29 33.79 17.62
C GLN A 23 -12.36 32.68 17.53
N LYS A 24 -13.57 32.98 17.05
CA LYS A 24 -14.68 32.00 16.99
C LYS A 24 -14.40 30.86 16.01
N THR A 25 -13.67 31.15 14.94
CA THR A 25 -13.44 30.26 13.79
C THR A 25 -11.96 29.90 13.60
N SER A 26 -11.06 30.53 14.37
CA SER A 26 -9.64 30.18 14.46
C SER A 26 -9.40 29.08 15.52
N VAL A 27 -10.03 27.92 15.33
CA VAL A 27 -9.90 26.77 16.24
C VAL A 27 -8.88 25.78 15.65
N ILE A 28 -7.80 25.50 16.39
CA ILE A 28 -6.72 24.60 15.93
C ILE A 28 -7.18 23.14 15.82
N GLU A 29 -8.12 22.73 16.67
CA GLU A 29 -8.67 21.37 16.70
C GLU A 29 -9.59 21.05 15.52
N LYS A 30 -10.00 22.08 14.74
CA LYS A 30 -10.96 21.94 13.65
C LYS A 30 -10.38 22.42 12.32
N PRO A 31 -9.31 21.79 11.82
CA PRO A 31 -8.70 22.15 10.56
C PRO A 31 -9.67 22.04 9.38
N GLU A 32 -10.64 21.12 9.46
CA GLU A 32 -11.67 20.92 8.45
C GLU A 32 -12.51 22.19 8.20
N TRP A 33 -12.61 23.11 9.18
CA TRP A 33 -13.36 24.36 9.00
C TRP A 33 -12.74 25.26 7.94
N TYR A 34 -11.43 25.54 8.04
CA TYR A 34 -10.79 26.41 7.05
C TYR A 34 -10.50 25.65 5.76
N LEU A 35 -10.18 24.35 5.80
CA LEU A 35 -9.95 23.53 4.62
C LEU A 35 -11.22 23.40 3.76
N ASN A 36 -12.36 23.04 4.36
CA ASN A 36 -13.63 22.94 3.63
C ASN A 36 -14.11 24.30 3.13
N GLN A 37 -13.92 25.36 3.91
CA GLN A 37 -14.27 26.71 3.45
C GLN A 37 -13.41 27.14 2.25
N THR A 38 -12.13 26.75 2.25
CA THR A 38 -11.20 27.02 1.15
C THR A 38 -11.63 26.27 -0.11
N LEU A 39 -11.95 24.97 -0.01
CA LEU A 39 -12.51 24.20 -1.13
C LEU A 39 -13.81 24.80 -1.64
N LYS A 40 -14.74 25.12 -0.74
CA LYS A 40 -16.03 25.71 -1.08
C LYS A 40 -15.83 27.00 -1.87
N TRP A 41 -14.96 27.89 -1.42
CA TRP A 41 -14.69 29.14 -2.14
C TRP A 41 -13.96 28.93 -3.45
N ILE A 42 -13.10 27.91 -3.57
CA ILE A 42 -12.57 27.52 -4.87
C ILE A 42 -13.73 27.18 -5.81
N TYR A 43 -14.62 26.27 -5.44
CA TYR A 43 -15.74 25.86 -6.28
C TYR A 43 -16.71 27.01 -6.60
N GLU A 44 -17.02 27.89 -5.64
CA GLU A 44 -17.97 28.99 -5.83
C GLU A 44 -17.45 30.12 -6.74
N HIS A 45 -16.13 30.31 -6.79
CA HIS A 45 -15.53 31.47 -7.45
C HIS A 45 -14.74 31.14 -8.72
N ILE A 46 -14.42 29.86 -8.98
CA ILE A 46 -13.56 29.46 -10.09
C ILE A 46 -14.14 29.86 -11.46
N ASP A 47 -15.43 29.63 -11.69
CA ASP A 47 -16.10 30.00 -12.95
C ASP A 47 -16.13 31.52 -13.16
N ILE A 48 -16.27 32.28 -12.07
CA ILE A 48 -16.27 33.75 -12.12
C ILE A 48 -14.87 34.26 -12.45
N VAL A 49 -13.83 33.67 -11.86
CA VAL A 49 -12.43 34.00 -12.15
C VAL A 49 -12.10 33.73 -13.61
N GLU A 50 -12.54 32.59 -14.16
CA GLU A 50 -12.38 32.26 -15.58
C GLU A 50 -13.11 33.27 -16.48
N ALA A 51 -14.36 33.61 -16.14
CA ALA A 51 -15.13 34.60 -16.89
C ALA A 51 -14.48 36.00 -16.87
N GLU A 52 -13.95 36.45 -15.73
CA GLU A 52 -13.22 37.72 -15.64
C GLU A 52 -11.88 37.69 -16.39
N ALA A 53 -11.18 36.55 -16.37
CA ALA A 53 -9.97 36.36 -17.14
C ALA A 53 -10.24 36.45 -18.65
N LYS A 54 -11.35 35.86 -19.10
CA LYS A 54 -11.82 35.93 -20.49
C LYS A 54 -12.15 37.35 -20.92
N LYS A 55 -12.86 38.12 -20.07
CA LYS A 55 -13.15 39.55 -20.32
C LYS A 55 -11.87 40.39 -20.44
N ALA A 56 -10.85 40.06 -19.65
CA ALA A 56 -9.56 40.72 -19.68
C ALA A 56 -8.63 40.24 -20.83
N SER A 57 -9.11 39.38 -21.73
CA SER A 57 -8.31 38.76 -22.80
C SER A 57 -7.06 38.03 -22.27
N THR A 58 -7.18 37.43 -21.09
CA THR A 58 -6.14 36.61 -20.44
C THR A 58 -6.49 35.13 -20.48
N ASN A 59 -5.51 34.25 -20.25
CA ASN A 59 -5.71 32.81 -20.30
C ASN A 59 -6.56 32.31 -19.11
N GLU A 60 -7.75 31.77 -19.40
CA GLU A 60 -8.71 31.24 -18.43
C GLU A 60 -8.10 30.14 -17.54
N SER A 61 -7.41 29.16 -18.15
CA SER A 61 -6.74 28.08 -17.42
C SER A 61 -5.63 28.60 -16.49
N GLN A 62 -4.91 29.64 -16.89
CA GLN A 62 -3.86 30.23 -16.05
C GLN A 62 -4.47 30.99 -14.87
N ALA A 63 -5.53 31.76 -15.10
CA ALA A 63 -6.25 32.48 -14.05
C ALA A 63 -6.88 31.53 -13.03
N ARG A 64 -7.50 30.45 -13.50
CA ARG A 64 -8.01 29.33 -12.70
C ARG A 64 -6.94 28.76 -11.77
N GLN A 65 -5.79 28.39 -12.33
CA GLN A 65 -4.66 27.85 -11.56
C GLN A 65 -4.13 28.86 -10.54
N GLN A 66 -3.98 30.13 -10.94
CA GLN A 66 -3.49 31.18 -10.05
C GLN A 66 -4.44 31.43 -8.88
N PHE A 67 -5.76 31.40 -9.12
CA PHE A 67 -6.75 31.53 -8.06
C PHE A 67 -6.70 30.35 -7.08
N ILE A 68 -6.64 29.11 -7.57
CA ILE A 68 -6.49 27.94 -6.69
C ILE A 68 -5.21 28.08 -5.85
N LYS A 69 -4.06 28.38 -6.48
CA LYS A 69 -2.79 28.58 -5.78
C LYS A 69 -2.88 29.66 -4.70
N TYR A 70 -3.57 30.76 -4.98
CA TYR A 70 -3.79 31.81 -4.00
C TYR A 70 -4.60 31.33 -2.79
N MET A 71 -5.65 30.56 -3.03
CA MET A 71 -6.44 29.94 -1.96
C MET A 71 -5.60 28.94 -1.14
N LEU A 72 -4.68 28.21 -1.78
CA LEU A 72 -3.70 27.35 -1.09
C LEU A 72 -2.75 28.16 -0.21
N GLU A 73 -2.25 29.31 -0.66
CA GLU A 73 -1.38 30.17 0.17
C GLU A 73 -2.08 30.64 1.46
N LEU A 74 -3.38 30.91 1.39
CA LEU A 74 -4.17 31.27 2.57
C LEU A 74 -4.28 30.08 3.55
N ALA A 75 -4.67 28.91 3.05
CA ALA A 75 -4.76 27.70 3.86
C ALA A 75 -3.40 27.32 4.46
N HIS A 76 -2.33 27.39 3.68
CA HIS A 76 -0.96 27.19 4.13
C HIS A 76 -0.60 28.17 5.26
N MET A 77 -0.85 29.46 5.09
CA MET A 77 -0.57 30.47 6.14
C MET A 77 -1.24 30.13 7.48
N ARG A 78 -2.51 29.68 7.45
CA ARG A 78 -3.22 29.24 8.65
C ARG A 78 -2.60 27.97 9.23
N LEU A 79 -2.37 26.97 8.39
CA LEU A 79 -1.80 25.69 8.79
C LEU A 79 -0.42 25.87 9.43
N SER A 80 0.48 26.64 8.82
CA SER A 80 1.79 26.92 9.39
C SER A 80 1.69 27.55 10.77
N LYS A 81 0.81 28.56 10.95
CA LYS A 81 0.60 29.21 12.25
C LYS A 81 0.14 28.21 13.32
N ASP A 82 -0.78 27.32 12.97
CA ASP A 82 -1.29 26.29 13.88
C ASP A 82 -0.20 25.26 14.22
N MET A 83 0.51 24.77 13.20
CA MET A 83 1.55 23.76 13.38
C MET A 83 2.73 24.30 14.18
N THR A 84 3.17 25.55 13.95
CA THR A 84 4.20 26.20 14.79
C THR A 84 3.78 26.28 16.25
N LYS A 85 2.51 26.56 16.54
CA LYS A 85 1.99 26.56 17.91
C LYS A 85 1.98 25.15 18.50
N LEU A 86 1.70 24.14 17.67
CA LEU A 86 1.61 22.74 18.11
C LEU A 86 2.99 22.15 18.42
N THR A 87 4.02 22.48 17.63
CA THR A 87 5.41 22.00 17.78
C THR A 87 5.95 22.23 19.20
N THR A 88 5.55 23.31 19.89
CA THR A 88 6.04 23.61 21.24
C THR A 88 5.42 22.73 22.33
N THR A 89 4.36 21.97 22.02
CA THR A 89 3.60 21.16 23.00
C THR A 89 3.45 19.70 22.60
N ILE A 90 3.93 19.33 21.41
CA ILE A 90 3.66 18.02 20.79
C ILE A 90 4.24 16.84 21.60
N ASN A 91 5.37 17.04 22.27
CA ASN A 91 6.03 15.99 23.05
C ASN A 91 5.43 15.81 24.46
N ASP A 92 4.69 16.80 24.96
CA ASP A 92 4.23 16.83 26.36
C ASP A 92 2.74 16.49 26.50
N SER A 93 2.01 16.38 25.40
CA SER A 93 0.55 16.28 25.41
C SER A 93 0.00 15.31 24.36
N PRO A 94 -0.66 14.21 24.78
CA PRO A 94 -1.40 13.34 23.87
C PRO A 94 -2.50 14.07 23.08
N HIS A 95 -3.05 15.15 23.66
CA HIS A 95 -4.02 16.00 22.97
C HIS A 95 -3.40 16.72 21.77
N SER A 96 -2.17 17.23 21.93
CA SER A 96 -1.45 17.87 20.83
C SER A 96 -1.12 16.89 19.70
N GLU A 97 -0.78 15.64 20.04
CA GLU A 97 -0.63 14.57 19.05
C GLU A 97 -1.95 14.30 18.31
N ALA A 98 -3.07 14.17 19.02
CA ALA A 98 -4.37 13.92 18.40
C ALA A 98 -4.73 15.03 17.40
N ILE A 99 -4.46 16.29 17.75
CA ILE A 99 -4.66 17.43 16.84
C ILE A 99 -3.75 17.32 15.62
N LEU A 100 -2.47 16.97 15.79
CA LEU A 100 -1.52 16.82 14.69
C LEU A 100 -2.02 15.77 13.68
N ILE A 101 -2.36 14.58 14.18
CA ILE A 101 -2.77 13.46 13.34
C ILE A 101 -4.12 13.73 12.67
N HIS A 102 -5.07 14.33 13.38
CA HIS A 102 -6.33 14.80 12.78
C HIS A 102 -6.06 15.79 11.63
N THR A 103 -5.26 16.82 11.91
CA THR A 103 -4.93 17.84 10.91
C THR A 103 -4.20 17.29 9.70
N TYR A 104 -3.25 16.38 9.91
CA TYR A 104 -2.54 15.69 8.84
C TYR A 104 -3.50 14.90 7.93
N ASN A 105 -4.44 14.15 8.51
CA ASN A 105 -5.42 13.38 7.74
C ASN A 105 -6.37 14.28 6.93
N GLU A 106 -6.85 15.38 7.52
CA GLU A 106 -7.70 16.36 6.82
C GLU A 106 -6.95 17.04 5.67
N VAL A 107 -5.67 17.37 5.85
CA VAL A 107 -4.84 17.96 4.78
C VAL A 107 -4.59 16.95 3.66
N ILE A 108 -4.36 15.67 3.95
CA ILE A 108 -4.25 14.63 2.92
C ILE A 108 -5.52 14.59 2.05
N GLN A 109 -6.70 14.58 2.67
CA GLN A 109 -7.97 14.57 1.95
C GLN A 109 -8.14 15.83 1.09
N PHE A 110 -7.84 17.01 1.66
CA PHE A 110 -7.87 18.28 0.95
C PHE A 110 -6.94 18.28 -0.26
N VAL A 111 -5.68 17.87 -0.10
CA VAL A 111 -4.67 17.84 -1.17
C VAL A 111 -5.08 16.89 -2.30
N LYS A 112 -5.70 15.75 -1.98
CA LYS A 112 -6.24 14.83 -2.99
C LYS A 112 -7.29 15.50 -3.88
N ILE A 113 -8.20 16.28 -3.30
CA ILE A 113 -9.22 17.03 -4.05
C ILE A 113 -8.55 18.11 -4.90
N ILE A 114 -7.59 18.87 -4.35
CA ILE A 114 -6.90 19.91 -5.12
C ILE A 114 -6.12 19.32 -6.30
N ARG A 115 -5.50 18.15 -6.14
CA ARG A 115 -4.83 17.44 -7.25
C ARG A 115 -5.79 17.12 -8.39
N GLN A 116 -6.99 16.66 -8.07
CA GLN A 116 -8.02 16.43 -9.08
C GLN A 116 -8.41 17.73 -9.81
N LEU A 117 -8.43 18.85 -9.09
CA LEU A 117 -8.72 20.15 -9.69
C LEU A 117 -7.57 20.64 -10.59
N LEU A 118 -6.31 20.52 -10.17
CA LEU A 118 -5.15 21.05 -10.90
C LEU A 118 -4.57 20.11 -11.95
N GLY A 119 -4.89 18.80 -11.89
CA GLY A 119 -4.37 17.76 -12.78
C GLY A 119 -2.90 17.45 -12.56
N ASP A 120 -2.27 16.79 -13.53
CA ASP A 120 -0.90 16.26 -13.46
C ASP A 120 0.18 17.34 -13.22
N ARG A 121 -0.14 18.63 -13.47
CA ARG A 121 0.77 19.74 -13.19
C ARG A 121 0.81 20.17 -11.72
N TYR A 122 0.01 19.55 -10.85
CA TYR A 122 -0.08 19.91 -9.43
C TYR A 122 1.28 19.97 -8.73
N GLN A 123 2.14 18.96 -8.86
CA GLN A 123 3.38 18.93 -8.06
C GLN A 123 4.47 19.87 -8.58
N ASN A 124 4.56 20.06 -9.90
CA ASN A 124 5.64 20.83 -10.54
C ASN A 124 5.42 22.34 -10.50
N ASP A 125 4.17 22.77 -10.32
CA ASP A 125 3.78 24.18 -10.45
C ASP A 125 3.59 24.90 -9.10
N LEU A 126 3.71 24.19 -7.97
CA LEU A 126 3.52 24.75 -6.63
C LEU A 126 4.85 25.20 -6.00
N ASN A 127 4.82 26.37 -5.37
CA ASN A 127 5.90 26.82 -4.50
C ASN A 127 5.70 26.32 -3.06
N ASP A 128 6.71 26.50 -2.20
CA ASP A 128 6.68 26.03 -0.81
C ASP A 128 5.56 26.67 0.03
N LYS A 129 5.08 27.85 -0.35
CA LYS A 129 3.96 28.54 0.35
C LYS A 129 2.59 28.03 -0.08
N GLN A 130 2.53 27.17 -1.09
CA GLN A 130 1.30 26.56 -1.63
C GLN A 130 1.24 25.06 -1.33
N ASP A 131 2.37 24.44 -0.99
CA ASP A 131 2.46 23.04 -0.61
C ASP A 131 2.13 22.87 0.88
N LEU A 132 0.86 22.56 1.19
CA LEU A 132 0.45 22.30 2.58
C LEU A 132 1.19 21.11 3.20
N MET A 133 1.64 20.13 2.39
CA MET A 133 2.37 18.97 2.90
C MET A 133 3.78 19.36 3.36
N ALA A 134 4.35 20.43 2.80
CA ALA A 134 5.64 20.98 3.24
C ALA A 134 5.62 21.41 4.72
N VAL A 135 4.46 21.82 5.25
CA VAL A 135 4.35 22.18 6.68
C VAL A 135 4.63 20.97 7.57
N PHE A 136 4.14 19.79 7.18
CA PHE A 136 4.37 18.55 7.94
C PHE A 136 5.74 17.94 7.69
N ALA A 137 6.50 18.42 6.72
CA ALA A 137 7.88 18.00 6.49
C ALA A 137 8.87 18.64 7.49
N ASP A 138 8.40 19.58 8.34
CA ASP A 138 9.15 20.01 9.52
C ASP A 138 9.60 18.80 10.35
N GLN A 139 10.85 18.82 10.80
CA GLN A 139 11.48 17.66 11.42
C GLN A 139 10.69 17.16 12.63
N VAL A 140 10.28 18.06 13.53
CA VAL A 140 9.63 17.68 14.79
C VAL A 140 8.24 17.10 14.52
N LEU A 141 7.49 17.73 13.62
CA LEU A 141 6.15 17.27 13.25
C LEU A 141 6.21 15.93 12.53
N PHE A 142 7.11 15.79 11.56
CA PHE A 142 7.20 14.55 10.79
C PHE A 142 7.69 13.40 11.65
N GLU A 143 8.67 13.59 12.54
CA GLU A 143 9.13 12.55 13.45
C GLU A 143 7.96 12.00 14.29
N ARG A 144 7.05 12.87 14.72
CA ARG A 144 5.86 12.43 15.45
C ARG A 144 4.85 11.70 14.56
N ILE A 145 4.58 12.23 13.36
CA ILE A 145 3.70 11.57 12.37
C ILE A 145 4.23 10.19 12.03
N ASP A 146 5.52 10.08 11.71
CA ASP A 146 6.20 8.83 11.39
C ASP A 146 6.06 7.83 12.54
N GLN A 147 6.33 8.25 13.78
CA GLN A 147 6.15 7.39 14.95
C GLN A 147 4.73 6.84 15.06
N VAL A 148 3.71 7.70 14.97
CA VAL A 148 2.31 7.28 15.05
C VAL A 148 1.94 6.35 13.90
N GLU A 149 2.38 6.65 12.68
CA GLU A 149 2.13 5.82 11.50
C GLU A 149 2.76 4.42 11.66
N TRP A 150 3.98 4.35 12.22
CA TRP A 150 4.65 3.09 12.56
C TRP A 150 3.89 2.29 13.62
N GLU A 151 3.45 2.94 14.70
CA GLU A 151 2.74 2.28 15.80
C GLU A 151 1.37 1.76 15.33
N TYR A 152 0.62 2.59 14.62
CA TYR A 152 -0.64 2.21 13.99
C TYR A 152 -0.44 1.05 13.02
N SER A 153 0.56 1.15 12.14
CA SER A 153 0.81 0.13 11.14
C SER A 153 1.22 -1.22 11.74
N LYS A 154 2.04 -1.21 12.80
CA LYS A 154 2.40 -2.43 13.54
C LYS A 154 1.19 -3.03 14.25
N LYS A 155 0.34 -2.19 14.85
CA LYS A 155 -0.90 -2.64 15.49
C LYS A 155 -1.84 -3.30 14.47
N ASN A 156 -2.10 -2.63 13.35
CA ASN A 156 -2.96 -3.16 12.30
C ASN A 156 -2.42 -4.47 11.71
N LEU A 157 -1.09 -4.56 11.47
CA LEU A 157 -0.48 -5.81 11.02
C LEU A 157 -0.64 -6.96 12.05
N ARG A 158 -0.55 -6.65 13.35
CA ARG A 158 -0.81 -7.65 14.40
C ARG A 158 -2.26 -8.13 14.35
N GLU A 159 -3.21 -7.22 14.20
CA GLU A 159 -4.64 -7.57 14.07
C GLU A 159 -4.91 -8.41 12.82
N ILE A 160 -4.28 -8.08 11.69
CA ILE A 160 -4.35 -8.87 10.45
C ILE A 160 -3.81 -10.29 10.66
N THR A 161 -2.67 -10.42 11.35
CA THR A 161 -1.96 -11.71 11.53
C THR A 161 -2.52 -12.55 12.68
N SER A 162 -3.21 -11.95 13.65
CA SER A 162 -3.86 -12.66 14.75
C SER A 162 -5.31 -13.06 14.46
N CYS A 163 -5.95 -12.46 13.46
CA CYS A 163 -7.34 -12.77 13.09
C CYS A 163 -7.53 -14.27 12.77
N ASP A 164 -8.63 -14.87 13.23
CA ASP A 164 -8.90 -16.30 13.00
C ASP A 164 -9.22 -16.61 11.53
N SER A 165 -10.00 -15.72 10.88
CA SER A 165 -10.37 -15.81 9.47
C SER A 165 -9.26 -15.36 8.49
N ARG A 166 -8.04 -15.16 8.98
CA ARG A 166 -6.91 -14.61 8.20
C ARG A 166 -6.58 -15.41 6.94
N TRP A 167 -6.73 -16.72 7.02
CA TRP A 167 -6.46 -17.64 5.91
C TRP A 167 -7.70 -17.92 5.08
N GLU A 168 -8.86 -17.35 5.39
CA GLU A 168 -10.03 -17.53 4.53
C GLU A 168 -9.83 -16.74 3.23
N PRO A 169 -10.27 -17.28 2.08
CA PRO A 169 -10.31 -16.51 0.85
C PRO A 169 -11.24 -15.31 1.04
N VAL A 170 -10.90 -14.17 0.43
CA VAL A 170 -11.85 -13.06 0.31
C VAL A 170 -13.02 -13.55 -0.55
N LEU A 171 -14.26 -13.48 -0.06
CA LEU A 171 -15.44 -13.86 -0.83
C LEU A 171 -16.07 -12.60 -1.42
N GLU A 172 -16.39 -12.61 -2.71
CA GLU A 172 -17.24 -11.61 -3.36
C GLU A 172 -18.32 -12.38 -4.13
N GLY A 173 -19.59 -12.17 -3.77
CA GLY A 173 -20.77 -12.80 -4.39
C GLY A 173 -20.95 -14.30 -4.06
N ASP A 174 -21.87 -14.94 -4.80
CA ASP A 174 -22.26 -16.37 -4.62
C ASP A 174 -21.22 -17.37 -5.19
N TYR A 175 -20.08 -16.91 -5.69
CA TYR A 175 -19.03 -17.76 -6.23
C TYR A 175 -17.92 -17.98 -5.21
N VAL A 176 -17.81 -19.21 -4.70
CA VAL A 176 -16.69 -19.68 -3.88
C VAL A 176 -15.49 -19.92 -4.79
N ASP A 177 -14.80 -18.84 -5.12
CA ASP A 177 -13.55 -18.93 -5.85
C ASP A 177 -12.40 -19.25 -4.88
N HIS A 178 -11.98 -20.52 -4.86
CA HIS A 178 -10.84 -21.00 -4.07
C HIS A 178 -9.48 -20.45 -4.54
N TYR A 179 -9.43 -19.70 -5.66
CA TYR A 179 -8.24 -19.03 -6.20
C TYR A 179 -8.00 -17.64 -5.60
N LYS A 180 -8.91 -17.16 -4.74
CA LYS A 180 -8.82 -15.81 -4.16
C LYS A 180 -7.72 -15.68 -3.09
N ILE A 181 -7.14 -14.48 -3.04
CA ILE A 181 -6.12 -14.12 -2.08
C ILE A 181 -6.64 -14.32 -0.64
N PRO A 182 -5.77 -14.72 0.31
CA PRO A 182 -6.16 -14.79 1.72
C PRO A 182 -6.59 -13.42 2.24
N ARG A 183 -7.57 -13.38 3.14
CA ARG A 183 -8.05 -12.15 3.80
C ARG A 183 -6.93 -11.36 4.47
N CYS A 184 -5.90 -12.03 5.00
CA CYS A 184 -4.76 -11.33 5.57
C CYS A 184 -3.92 -10.58 4.54
N VAL A 185 -3.78 -11.14 3.34
CA VAL A 185 -3.06 -10.50 2.23
C VAL A 185 -3.88 -9.31 1.73
N ASP A 186 -5.18 -9.48 1.53
CA ASP A 186 -6.07 -8.39 1.12
C ASP A 186 -6.04 -7.19 2.09
N ARG A 187 -6.28 -7.44 3.39
CA ARG A 187 -6.23 -6.38 4.42
C ARG A 187 -4.86 -5.73 4.52
N PHE A 188 -3.79 -6.50 4.35
CA PHE A 188 -2.44 -5.98 4.31
C PHE A 188 -2.24 -5.04 3.12
N LEU A 189 -2.77 -5.37 1.95
CA LEU A 189 -2.66 -4.52 0.77
C LEU A 189 -3.46 -3.23 0.91
N LEU A 190 -4.63 -3.26 1.55
CA LEU A 190 -5.36 -2.04 1.90
C LEU A 190 -4.53 -1.13 2.80
N GLN A 191 -3.81 -1.70 3.78
CA GLN A 191 -2.88 -0.95 4.61
C GLN A 191 -1.72 -0.36 3.79
N ILE A 192 -1.06 -1.15 2.94
CA ILE A 192 0.04 -0.67 2.09
C ILE A 192 -0.44 0.44 1.15
N ARG A 193 -1.63 0.29 0.54
CA ARG A 193 -2.25 1.31 -0.31
C ARG A 193 -2.51 2.60 0.45
N SER A 194 -3.02 2.51 1.68
CA SER A 194 -3.22 3.68 2.53
C SER A 194 -1.90 4.44 2.80
N ILE A 195 -0.79 3.71 2.97
CA ILE A 195 0.54 4.34 3.12
C ILE A 195 1.03 4.92 1.79
N SER A 196 0.83 4.23 0.65
CA SER A 196 1.19 4.76 -0.68
C SER A 196 0.47 6.07 -0.97
N GLU A 197 -0.81 6.18 -0.62
CA GLU A 197 -1.56 7.43 -0.79
C GLU A 197 -0.94 8.59 0.01
N ARG A 198 -0.30 8.31 1.15
CA ARG A 198 0.44 9.32 1.93
C ARG A 198 1.78 9.67 1.28
N VAL A 199 2.51 8.66 0.78
CA VAL A 199 3.76 8.86 0.01
C VAL A 199 3.50 9.80 -1.16
N ASP A 200 2.41 9.56 -1.90
CA ASP A 200 2.06 10.35 -3.07
C ASP A 200 1.77 11.80 -2.67
N CYS A 201 1.24 12.07 -1.47
CA CYS A 201 0.92 13.42 -1.00
C CYS A 201 2.16 14.31 -0.82
N PHE A 202 3.28 13.78 -0.35
CA PHE A 202 4.49 14.57 -0.12
C PHE A 202 5.21 14.94 -1.42
N ARG A 203 5.92 16.07 -1.44
CA ARG A 203 6.93 16.38 -2.47
C ARG A 203 8.35 16.05 -1.98
N GLN A 204 8.58 16.21 -0.68
CA GLN A 204 9.85 16.05 0.00
C GLN A 204 10.27 14.58 0.03
N LEU A 205 11.43 14.28 -0.56
CA LEU A 205 11.89 12.90 -0.76
C LEU A 205 12.18 12.18 0.56
N ASP A 206 12.75 12.87 1.56
CA ASP A 206 13.02 12.27 2.86
C ASP A 206 11.75 11.73 3.54
N CYS A 207 10.64 12.47 3.39
CA CYS A 207 9.34 12.06 3.90
C CYS A 207 8.81 10.83 3.15
N LYS A 208 8.90 10.85 1.81
CA LYS A 208 8.53 9.71 0.96
C LYS A 208 9.35 8.46 1.31
N PHE A 209 10.66 8.58 1.45
CA PHE A 209 11.54 7.46 1.75
C PHE A 209 11.25 6.86 3.12
N ARG A 210 11.00 7.65 4.16
CA ARG A 210 10.61 7.11 5.48
C ARG A 210 9.31 6.29 5.43
N LEU A 211 8.31 6.77 4.69
CA LEU A 211 7.04 6.06 4.52
C LEU A 211 7.19 4.79 3.64
N ILE A 212 7.99 4.84 2.57
CA ILE A 212 8.32 3.65 1.77
C ILE A 212 9.10 2.64 2.63
N ASP A 213 9.98 3.12 3.50
CA ASP A 213 10.73 2.23 4.39
C ASP A 213 9.82 1.49 5.37
N LEU A 214 8.81 2.18 5.89
CA LEU A 214 7.73 1.56 6.65
C LEU A 214 7.04 0.46 5.83
N GLN A 215 6.67 0.70 4.58
CA GLN A 215 6.08 -0.33 3.71
C GLN A 215 7.00 -1.55 3.58
N VAL A 216 8.28 -1.35 3.26
CA VAL A 216 9.27 -2.44 3.13
C VAL A 216 9.38 -3.24 4.44
N SER A 217 9.40 -2.57 5.58
CA SER A 217 9.43 -3.23 6.90
C SER A 217 8.18 -4.07 7.16
N LEU A 218 7.00 -3.58 6.77
CA LEU A 218 5.74 -4.30 6.90
C LEU A 218 5.72 -5.55 6.01
N PHE A 219 6.18 -5.46 4.75
CA PHE A 219 6.33 -6.62 3.87
C PHE A 219 7.23 -7.68 4.51
N ASN A 220 8.42 -7.30 4.98
CA ASN A 220 9.35 -8.25 5.60
C ASN A 220 8.77 -8.92 6.86
N LYS A 221 7.99 -8.20 7.65
CA LYS A 221 7.28 -8.75 8.82
C LYS A 221 6.18 -9.73 8.41
N LEU A 222 5.40 -9.42 7.39
CA LEU A 222 4.38 -10.32 6.86
C LEU A 222 5.03 -11.60 6.30
N LEU A 223 6.13 -11.48 5.54
CA LEU A 223 6.88 -12.65 5.06
C LEU A 223 7.36 -13.53 6.21
N SER A 224 7.92 -12.91 7.25
CA SER A 224 8.39 -13.63 8.44
C SER A 224 7.23 -14.35 9.15
N PHE A 225 6.05 -13.73 9.20
CA PHE A 225 4.84 -14.35 9.71
C PHE A 225 4.39 -15.53 8.83
N MET A 226 4.41 -15.40 7.51
CA MET A 226 4.03 -16.47 6.58
C MET A 226 4.96 -17.68 6.72
N LYS A 227 6.29 -17.44 6.82
CA LYS A 227 7.31 -18.47 7.09
C LYS A 227 7.04 -19.23 8.39
N LYS A 228 6.70 -18.53 9.47
CA LYS A 228 6.36 -19.15 10.77
C LYS A 228 5.03 -19.89 10.76
N SER A 229 4.12 -19.47 9.87
CA SER A 229 2.78 -20.03 9.76
C SER A 229 2.73 -21.30 8.91
N GLU A 230 3.86 -21.70 8.32
CA GLU A 230 4.05 -23.01 7.72
C GLU A 230 3.90 -24.11 8.79
N PRO A 231 3.23 -25.23 8.48
CA PRO A 231 3.26 -26.38 9.37
C PRO A 231 4.71 -26.90 9.46
N LEU A 232 5.32 -26.76 10.66
CA LEU A 232 6.72 -27.09 10.95
C LEU A 232 7.05 -28.59 10.93
N THR A 233 6.06 -29.46 10.76
CA THR A 233 6.25 -30.91 10.63
C THR A 233 5.18 -31.47 9.71
N ALA A 234 5.42 -31.42 8.40
CA ALA A 234 4.79 -32.36 7.50
C ALA A 234 5.47 -33.72 7.76
N SER A 235 4.75 -34.63 8.40
CA SER A 235 5.04 -36.07 8.38
C SER A 235 5.54 -36.46 6.98
N LYS A 236 6.53 -37.36 6.90
CA LYS A 236 7.18 -37.88 5.67
C LYS A 236 6.22 -38.48 4.63
N ASN A 237 4.92 -38.43 4.88
CA ASN A 237 3.85 -39.15 4.23
C ASN A 237 2.60 -38.26 4.02
N MET A 238 2.76 -36.94 3.88
CA MET A 238 1.65 -35.99 3.78
C MET A 238 0.65 -36.34 2.66
N ILE A 239 1.10 -36.83 1.51
CA ILE A 239 0.19 -37.23 0.42
C ILE A 239 -0.35 -38.65 0.61
N SER A 240 0.40 -39.59 1.21
CA SER A 240 -0.15 -40.91 1.51
C SER A 240 -1.22 -40.86 2.59
N ASP A 241 -1.05 -40.00 3.60
CA ASP A 241 -2.02 -39.79 4.68
C ASP A 241 -3.30 -39.08 4.17
N ILE A 242 -3.19 -38.32 3.08
CA ILE A 242 -4.27 -37.55 2.44
C ILE A 242 -5.00 -38.36 1.35
N LEU A 243 -4.33 -39.30 0.69
CA LEU A 243 -4.92 -40.20 -0.31
C LEU A 243 -5.55 -41.47 0.31
N LEU A 244 -5.18 -41.86 1.55
CA LEU A 244 -5.60 -43.13 2.18
C LEU A 244 -6.70 -43.03 3.26
N PHE A 245 -7.55 -41.99 3.22
CA PHE A 245 -8.74 -41.84 4.08
C PHE A 245 -8.48 -41.76 5.59
N SER A 246 -8.51 -40.54 6.14
CA SER A 246 -9.17 -40.29 7.43
C SER A 246 -9.72 -38.86 7.44
N ASP A 247 -11.05 -38.74 7.49
CA ASP A 247 -11.80 -37.48 7.60
C ASP A 247 -11.44 -36.66 8.86
N ASP A 248 -10.64 -37.22 9.78
CA ASP A 248 -10.25 -36.61 11.05
C ASP A 248 -8.83 -36.02 11.07
N SER A 249 -8.09 -36.05 9.95
CA SER A 249 -6.79 -35.37 9.84
C SER A 249 -6.88 -34.14 8.92
N GLU A 250 -7.31 -33.00 9.48
CA GLU A 250 -7.30 -31.66 8.86
C GLU A 250 -5.86 -31.15 8.56
N ILE A 251 -5.02 -31.95 7.87
CA ILE A 251 -3.69 -31.53 7.44
C ILE A 251 -3.81 -30.65 6.19
N ASN A 252 -4.07 -29.37 6.47
CA ASN A 252 -3.45 -28.12 5.99
C ASN A 252 -3.00 -27.92 4.52
N LEU A 253 -3.33 -28.76 3.54
CA LEU A 253 -3.10 -28.44 2.11
C LEU A 253 -3.91 -27.22 1.66
N SER A 254 -5.11 -27.05 2.20
CA SER A 254 -5.94 -25.85 2.02
C SER A 254 -5.24 -24.59 2.54
N ARG A 255 -4.48 -24.68 3.63
CA ARG A 255 -3.70 -23.56 4.15
C ARG A 255 -2.41 -23.34 3.36
N LEU A 256 -1.69 -24.39 2.99
CA LEU A 256 -0.47 -24.30 2.19
C LEU A 256 -0.73 -23.66 0.83
N SER A 257 -1.79 -24.09 0.14
CA SER A 257 -2.22 -23.49 -1.13
C SER A 257 -2.59 -22.01 -0.98
N ARG A 258 -3.30 -21.64 0.08
CA ARG A 258 -3.63 -20.23 0.38
C ARG A 258 -2.39 -19.38 0.69
N VAL A 259 -1.43 -19.93 1.45
CA VAL A 259 -0.11 -19.29 1.66
C VAL A 259 0.60 -19.12 0.32
N LEU A 260 0.62 -20.14 -0.54
CA LEU A 260 1.28 -20.11 -1.85
C LEU A 260 0.66 -19.05 -2.77
N ASN A 261 -0.68 -19.02 -2.86
CA ASN A 261 -1.42 -18.00 -3.62
C ASN A 261 -1.12 -16.58 -3.10
N GLY A 262 -1.15 -16.39 -1.78
CA GLY A 262 -0.87 -15.11 -1.14
C GLY A 262 0.56 -14.61 -1.37
N VAL A 263 1.55 -15.49 -1.22
CA VAL A 263 2.97 -15.18 -1.46
C VAL A 263 3.21 -14.84 -2.93
N ASN A 264 2.63 -15.59 -3.87
CA ASN A 264 2.76 -15.30 -5.29
C ASN A 264 2.18 -13.93 -5.62
N PHE A 265 1.01 -13.60 -5.07
CA PHE A 265 0.38 -12.31 -5.30
C PHE A 265 1.24 -11.15 -4.79
N LEU A 266 1.77 -11.26 -3.56
CA LEU A 266 2.69 -10.27 -3.00
C LEU A 266 3.98 -10.14 -3.82
N ARG A 267 4.52 -11.25 -4.32
CA ARG A 267 5.68 -11.27 -5.22
C ARG A 267 5.42 -10.51 -6.52
N LEU A 268 4.26 -10.73 -7.14
CA LEU A 268 3.87 -10.03 -8.36
C LEU A 268 3.77 -8.53 -8.12
N ILE A 269 3.11 -8.12 -7.03
CA ILE A 269 2.97 -6.71 -6.71
C ILE A 269 4.32 -6.03 -6.42
N LEU A 270 5.21 -6.69 -5.66
CA LEU A 270 6.56 -6.16 -5.41
C LEU A 270 7.37 -6.03 -6.70
N LYS A 271 7.26 -7.02 -7.61
CA LYS A 271 7.94 -7.01 -8.91
C LYS A 271 7.45 -5.86 -9.80
N GLU A 272 6.15 -5.60 -9.81
CA GLU A 272 5.53 -4.53 -10.59
C GLU A 272 5.66 -3.15 -9.92
N LYS A 273 6.19 -3.08 -8.69
CA LYS A 273 6.32 -1.85 -7.89
C LYS A 273 5.02 -1.05 -7.80
N CYS A 274 3.84 -1.71 -7.79
CA CYS A 274 2.54 -1.04 -7.89
C CYS A 274 2.23 -0.02 -6.77
N PHE A 275 3.08 0.06 -5.73
CA PHE A 275 2.92 0.93 -4.57
C PHE A 275 3.95 2.06 -4.50
N ILE A 276 4.95 2.08 -5.37
CA ILE A 276 5.96 3.14 -5.45
C ILE A 276 5.58 4.01 -6.64
N SER A 277 5.28 5.29 -6.38
CA SER A 277 5.03 6.25 -7.46
C SER A 277 6.20 6.23 -8.46
N PRO A 278 5.93 6.24 -9.79
CA PRO A 278 6.96 6.26 -10.81
C PRO A 278 8.03 7.33 -10.57
N ASP A 279 7.61 8.51 -10.12
CA ASP A 279 8.48 9.67 -9.86
C ASP A 279 9.53 9.37 -8.77
N VAL A 280 9.21 8.48 -7.83
CA VAL A 280 10.09 8.11 -6.72
C VAL A 280 10.97 6.91 -7.07
N SER A 281 10.57 6.10 -8.07
CA SER A 281 11.31 4.90 -8.45
C SER A 281 12.71 5.21 -8.99
N ASP A 282 12.87 6.33 -9.70
CA ASP A 282 14.16 6.76 -10.27
C ASP A 282 15.04 7.46 -9.25
N GLU A 283 14.42 8.13 -8.28
CA GLU A 283 15.10 8.89 -7.22
C GLU A 283 15.37 8.05 -5.97
N LEU A 284 14.88 6.80 -5.92
CA LEU A 284 15.03 5.90 -4.79
C LEU A 284 16.51 5.76 -4.40
N ASP A 285 16.82 6.06 -3.15
CA ASP A 285 18.20 5.96 -2.68
C ASP A 285 18.73 4.52 -2.82
N LYS A 286 20.05 4.38 -2.94
CA LYS A 286 20.70 3.08 -3.20
C LYS A 286 20.42 2.06 -2.09
N GLU A 287 20.30 2.51 -0.84
CA GLU A 287 20.09 1.63 0.31
C GLU A 287 18.65 1.10 0.32
N LEU A 288 17.66 1.97 0.13
CA LEU A 288 16.25 1.61 0.05
C LEU A 288 15.97 0.72 -1.17
N LYS A 289 16.58 1.02 -2.31
CA LYS A 289 16.53 0.16 -3.50
C LYS A 289 17.10 -1.23 -3.21
N SER A 290 18.27 -1.29 -2.56
CA SER A 290 18.87 -2.55 -2.12
C SER A 290 17.95 -3.33 -1.18
N ARG A 291 17.28 -2.66 -0.24
CA ARG A 291 16.32 -3.27 0.69
C ARG A 291 15.06 -3.80 -0.03
N LEU A 292 14.54 -3.06 -1.01
CA LEU A 292 13.40 -3.50 -1.82
C LEU A 292 13.77 -4.70 -2.71
N ASP A 293 14.93 -4.65 -3.35
CA ASP A 293 15.46 -5.76 -4.17
C ASP A 293 15.69 -7.00 -3.31
N LYS A 294 16.21 -6.82 -2.10
CA LYS A 294 16.37 -7.89 -1.12
C LYS A 294 15.01 -8.49 -0.71
N ALA A 295 14.04 -7.66 -0.36
CA ALA A 295 12.69 -8.13 -0.04
C ALA A 295 12.10 -8.94 -1.21
N THR A 296 12.20 -8.42 -2.43
CA THR A 296 11.74 -9.12 -3.64
C THR A 296 12.42 -10.48 -3.80
N LYS A 297 13.76 -10.54 -3.65
CA LYS A 297 14.53 -11.80 -3.69
C LYS A 297 14.13 -12.77 -2.59
N ASP A 298 13.89 -12.29 -1.37
CA ASP A 298 13.49 -13.12 -0.24
C ASP A 298 12.11 -13.76 -0.47
N TYR A 299 11.17 -13.00 -1.04
CA TYR A 299 9.85 -13.50 -1.44
C TYR A 299 9.94 -14.52 -2.59
N VAL A 300 10.77 -14.26 -3.61
CA VAL A 300 10.99 -15.20 -4.73
C VAL A 300 11.61 -16.50 -4.23
N THR A 301 12.64 -16.41 -3.39
CA THR A 301 13.33 -17.57 -2.82
C THR A 301 12.38 -18.42 -1.98
N TYR A 302 11.56 -17.77 -1.16
CA TYR A 302 10.55 -18.43 -0.35
C TYR A 302 9.47 -19.12 -1.20
N PHE A 303 8.96 -18.41 -2.23
CA PHE A 303 7.99 -18.96 -3.16
C PHE A 303 8.51 -20.22 -3.88
N ASN A 304 9.74 -20.17 -4.40
CA ASN A 304 10.35 -21.33 -5.05
C ASN A 304 10.55 -22.50 -4.07
N GLY A 305 10.93 -22.22 -2.83
CA GLY A 305 11.02 -23.25 -1.77
C GLY A 305 9.68 -23.94 -1.49
N LEU A 306 8.58 -23.19 -1.49
CA LEU A 306 7.24 -23.76 -1.35
C LEU A 306 6.85 -24.66 -2.53
N ILE A 307 7.16 -24.26 -3.77
CA ILE A 307 6.94 -25.11 -4.95
C ILE A 307 7.73 -26.41 -4.83
N VAL A 308 9.03 -26.32 -4.52
CA VAL A 308 9.89 -27.52 -4.37
C VAL A 308 9.33 -28.46 -3.30
N LYS A 309 8.79 -27.92 -2.20
CA LYS A 309 8.15 -28.74 -1.16
C LYS A 309 6.94 -29.51 -1.70
N VAL A 310 6.05 -28.84 -2.43
CA VAL A 310 4.88 -29.48 -3.07
C VAL A 310 5.31 -30.57 -4.06
N ILE A 311 6.39 -30.35 -4.81
CA ILE A 311 6.95 -31.35 -5.74
C ILE A 311 7.60 -32.52 -5.00
N ASN A 312 8.33 -32.27 -3.92
CA ASN A 312 8.94 -33.33 -3.12
C ASN A 312 7.86 -34.20 -2.44
N ASP A 313 6.76 -33.60 -2.00
CA ASP A 313 5.62 -34.32 -1.46
C ASP A 313 5.03 -35.26 -2.52
N TYR A 314 4.91 -34.81 -3.78
CA TYR A 314 4.55 -35.66 -4.93
C TYR A 314 5.52 -36.84 -5.08
N GLU A 315 6.83 -36.58 -5.10
CA GLU A 315 7.83 -37.66 -5.25
C GLU A 315 7.73 -38.72 -4.15
N GLN A 316 7.48 -38.31 -2.91
CA GLN A 316 7.40 -39.20 -1.75
C GLN A 316 6.09 -39.99 -1.69
N SER A 317 5.03 -39.46 -2.29
CA SER A 317 3.69 -40.06 -2.26
C SER A 317 3.54 -41.37 -3.01
N GLY A 318 4.38 -41.59 -4.03
CA GLY A 318 4.25 -42.71 -4.96
C GLY A 318 2.98 -42.68 -5.84
N CYS A 319 2.13 -41.65 -5.74
CA CYS A 319 0.89 -41.55 -6.51
C CYS A 319 1.14 -41.27 -8.01
N ASP A 320 0.10 -41.50 -8.82
CA ASP A 320 0.12 -41.17 -10.24
C ASP A 320 0.12 -39.64 -10.45
N LEU A 321 0.87 -39.18 -11.45
CA LEU A 321 0.98 -37.76 -11.74
C LEU A 321 -0.38 -37.12 -12.05
N GLN A 322 -1.26 -37.80 -12.78
CA GLN A 322 -2.57 -37.26 -13.14
C GLN A 322 -3.46 -37.11 -11.90
N GLU A 323 -3.45 -38.11 -11.00
CA GLU A 323 -4.17 -38.05 -9.72
C GLU A 323 -3.68 -36.89 -8.84
N PHE A 324 -2.36 -36.70 -8.75
CA PHE A 324 -1.76 -35.57 -8.04
C PHE A 324 -2.21 -34.22 -8.63
N LEU A 325 -2.13 -34.08 -9.95
CA LEU A 325 -2.48 -32.84 -10.65
C LEU A 325 -3.96 -32.50 -10.49
N ASP A 326 -4.86 -33.47 -10.66
CA ASP A 326 -6.30 -33.25 -10.50
C ASP A 326 -6.66 -32.86 -9.07
N PHE A 327 -5.92 -33.38 -8.09
CA PHE A 327 -6.09 -33.04 -6.68
C PHE A 327 -5.63 -31.62 -6.32
N ILE A 328 -4.52 -31.12 -6.90
CA ILE A 328 -4.00 -29.77 -6.59
C ILE A 328 -4.59 -28.67 -7.48
N LYS A 329 -5.03 -28.99 -8.70
CA LYS A 329 -5.59 -28.05 -9.68
C LYS A 329 -6.69 -27.15 -9.13
N PRO A 330 -7.69 -27.64 -8.35
CA PRO A 330 -8.71 -26.76 -7.79
C PRO A 330 -8.21 -25.88 -6.63
N LYS A 331 -7.00 -26.10 -6.11
CA LYS A 331 -6.47 -25.44 -4.90
C LYS A 331 -5.50 -24.30 -5.22
N LEU A 332 -4.92 -24.28 -6.41
CA LEU A 332 -3.88 -23.34 -6.80
C LEU A 332 -4.39 -22.38 -7.88
N ALA A 333 -3.94 -21.12 -7.82
CA ALA A 333 -4.12 -20.20 -8.93
C ALA A 333 -3.52 -20.78 -10.22
N LYS A 334 -4.16 -20.55 -11.37
CA LYS A 334 -3.79 -21.16 -12.66
C LYS A 334 -2.28 -21.07 -12.94
N ASP A 335 -1.69 -19.88 -12.86
CA ASP A 335 -0.27 -19.68 -13.19
C ASP A 335 0.65 -20.47 -12.25
N ILE A 336 0.25 -20.66 -10.99
CA ILE A 336 1.00 -21.46 -10.01
C ILE A 336 0.82 -22.95 -10.32
N PHE A 337 -0.40 -23.37 -10.66
CA PHE A 337 -0.67 -24.75 -11.07
C PHE A 337 0.17 -25.14 -12.28
N GLU A 338 0.27 -24.28 -13.29
CA GLU A 338 1.10 -24.53 -14.47
C GLU A 338 2.57 -24.71 -14.08
N LEU A 339 3.10 -23.86 -13.19
CA LEU A 339 4.48 -24.00 -12.68
C LEU A 339 4.70 -25.33 -11.93
N VAL A 340 3.78 -25.71 -11.05
CA VAL A 340 3.85 -26.98 -10.31
C VAL A 340 3.73 -28.17 -11.27
N ARG A 341 2.82 -28.10 -12.25
CA ARG A 341 2.66 -29.14 -13.26
C ARG A 341 3.93 -29.36 -14.07
N ASP A 342 4.52 -28.28 -14.57
CA ASP A 342 5.71 -28.35 -15.42
C ASP A 342 6.91 -28.90 -14.66
N GLU A 343 7.08 -28.56 -13.36
CA GLU A 343 8.12 -29.15 -12.51
C GLU A 343 7.83 -30.61 -12.15
N ALA A 344 6.58 -30.98 -11.85
CA ALA A 344 6.21 -32.36 -11.56
C ALA A 344 6.44 -33.28 -12.78
N LEU A 345 6.11 -32.81 -13.98
CA LEU A 345 6.38 -33.52 -15.25
C LEU A 345 7.87 -33.81 -15.44
N LYS A 346 8.76 -32.85 -15.17
CA LYS A 346 10.21 -33.05 -15.25
C LYS A 346 10.69 -34.12 -14.27
N LYS A 347 10.17 -34.13 -13.05
CA LYS A 347 10.52 -35.12 -12.03
C LYS A 347 10.00 -36.51 -12.37
N ASP A 348 8.78 -36.61 -12.89
CA ASP A 348 8.20 -37.89 -13.32
C ASP A 348 8.99 -38.54 -14.46
N GLN A 349 9.40 -37.76 -15.46
CA GLN A 349 10.30 -38.23 -16.52
C GLN A 349 11.63 -38.79 -15.97
N THR A 350 12.16 -38.13 -14.94
CA THR A 350 13.39 -38.58 -14.25
C THR A 350 13.17 -39.93 -13.57
N ARG A 351 12.08 -40.06 -12.79
CA ARG A 351 11.69 -41.31 -12.10
C ARG A 351 11.48 -42.47 -13.09
N HIS A 352 10.85 -42.22 -14.22
CA HIS A 352 10.63 -43.24 -15.26
C HIS A 352 11.96 -43.71 -15.87
N THR A 353 12.86 -42.77 -16.15
CA THR A 353 14.21 -43.05 -16.67
C THR A 353 15.02 -43.89 -15.69
N GLU A 354 15.04 -43.53 -14.40
CA GLU A 354 15.74 -44.30 -13.35
C GLU A 354 15.18 -45.72 -13.17
N THR A 355 13.86 -45.88 -13.27
CA THR A 355 13.20 -47.18 -13.17
C THR A 355 13.57 -48.07 -14.36
N MET A 356 13.62 -47.52 -15.57
CA MET A 356 14.13 -48.23 -16.75
C MET A 356 15.58 -48.66 -16.59
N PHE A 357 16.47 -47.79 -16.09
CA PHE A 357 17.86 -48.15 -15.85
C PHE A 357 18.03 -49.22 -14.76
N LYS A 358 17.24 -49.18 -13.68
CA LYS A 358 17.23 -50.23 -12.65
C LYS A 358 16.76 -51.58 -13.20
N GLY A 359 15.74 -51.57 -14.06
CA GLY A 359 15.27 -52.77 -14.77
C GLY A 359 16.32 -53.35 -15.71
N LEU A 360 17.12 -52.49 -16.37
CA LEU A 360 18.23 -52.91 -17.23
C LEU A 360 19.44 -53.45 -16.45
N SER A 361 19.69 -52.97 -15.22
CA SER A 361 20.78 -53.47 -14.37
C SER A 361 20.50 -54.82 -13.69
N LEU A 362 19.23 -55.23 -13.58
CA LEU A 362 18.83 -56.55 -13.05
C LEU A 362 18.88 -57.67 -14.11
N GLY A 363 19.22 -57.34 -15.37
CA GLY A 363 19.32 -58.29 -16.49
C GLY A 363 20.74 -58.76 -16.84
N ARG A 364 21.71 -58.56 -15.94
CA ARG A 364 23.08 -59.11 -16.07
C ARG A 364 23.45 -59.87 -14.80
N GLU A 365 22.87 -61.05 -14.63
CA GLU A 365 23.49 -62.16 -13.88
C GLU A 365 23.58 -63.38 -14.79
#